data_AF-A0A1Q8XH16-F1
#
_entry.id   AF-A0A1Q8XH16-F1
#
_cell.length_a   1.000
_cell.length_b   1.000
_cell.length_c   1.000
_cell.angle_alpha   90.00
_cell.angle_beta   90.00
_cell.angle_gamma   90.00
#
_symmetry.space_group_name_H-M   'P 1'
#
loop_
_entity.id
_entity.type
_entity.pdbx_description
1 polymer ?
#
loop_
_entity_poly.entity_id
_entity_poly.type
_entity_poly.pdbx_seq_one_letter_code
_entity_poly.pdbx_strand_id
1 'polypeptide(L)'
;MTVTEALVSRNAAYCAEVLARGGLAAKGKQKVAVVACMDSRVDVFAALGLAPGEAHVIRNAGGLVTEDTIRSLSISQHLLGTEEILLIHHTGCGMLSFTDEELCSALEADTGARPTWAPGAFTDLADSVRQSIARIKASPFIPRTDAVRGFVLDLATGRLAEVDAAAA
;
A
#
# COMPACT_ATOMS: atom_id res chain seq x y z
N MET A 1 -28.21 -7.04 -11.37
CA MET A 1 -27.54 -6.47 -10.20
C MET A 1 -26.06 -6.38 -10.51
N THR A 2 -25.47 -5.20 -10.43
CA THR A 2 -24.02 -4.99 -10.64
C THR A 2 -23.23 -5.55 -9.45
N VAL A 3 -21.92 -5.75 -9.61
CA VAL A 3 -21.05 -6.16 -8.48
C VAL A 3 -21.12 -5.14 -7.34
N THR A 4 -21.13 -3.84 -7.66
CA THR A 4 -21.23 -2.76 -6.67
C THR A 4 -22.52 -2.86 -5.84
N GLU A 5 -23.66 -3.08 -6.48
CA GLU A 5 -24.95 -3.24 -5.77
C GLU A 5 -24.91 -4.43 -4.81
N ALA A 6 -24.32 -5.55 -5.23
CA ALA A 6 -24.17 -6.72 -4.37
C ALA A 6 -23.26 -6.44 -3.16
N LEU A 7 -22.16 -5.72 -3.34
CA LEU A 7 -21.24 -5.35 -2.25
C LEU A 7 -21.87 -4.37 -1.26
N VAL A 8 -22.57 -3.33 -1.75
CA VAL A 8 -23.30 -2.38 -0.88
C VAL A 8 -24.37 -3.11 -0.06
N SER A 9 -25.05 -4.09 -0.66
CA SER A 9 -26.06 -4.89 0.05
C SER A 9 -25.43 -5.72 1.18
N ARG A 10 -24.21 -6.24 1.00
CA ARG A 10 -23.48 -6.99 2.05
C ARG A 10 -23.10 -6.11 3.25
N ASN A 11 -22.96 -4.80 3.08
CA ASN A 11 -22.59 -3.88 4.16
C ASN A 11 -23.60 -3.87 5.32
N ALA A 12 -24.86 -4.27 5.09
CA ALA A 12 -25.85 -4.37 6.16
C ALA A 12 -25.40 -5.29 7.32
N ALA A 13 -24.71 -6.40 7.00
CA ALA A 13 -24.18 -7.30 8.02
C ALA A 13 -23.05 -6.64 8.83
N TYR A 14 -22.12 -5.95 8.16
CA TYR A 14 -21.06 -5.20 8.82
C TYR A 14 -21.60 -4.06 9.70
N CYS A 15 -22.64 -3.35 9.24
CA CYS A 15 -23.30 -2.31 10.02
C CYS A 15 -23.86 -2.86 11.35
N ALA A 16 -24.55 -4.01 11.30
CA ALA A 16 -25.08 -4.64 12.51
C ALA A 16 -23.96 -5.04 13.49
N GLU A 17 -22.84 -5.55 13.00
CA GLU A 17 -21.65 -5.88 13.81
C GLU A 17 -21.06 -4.63 14.49
N VAL A 18 -20.92 -3.52 13.76
CA VAL A 18 -20.42 -2.25 14.30
C VAL A 18 -21.36 -1.69 15.37
N LEU A 19 -22.67 -1.72 15.14
CA LEU A 19 -23.67 -1.27 16.11
C LEU A 19 -23.64 -2.13 17.39
N ALA A 20 -23.51 -3.45 17.25
CA ALA A 20 -23.40 -4.37 18.38
C ALA A 20 -22.14 -4.11 19.24
N ARG A 21 -21.08 -3.55 18.65
CA ARG A 21 -19.85 -3.13 19.34
C ARG A 21 -19.92 -1.73 19.95
N GLY A 22 -21.04 -1.01 19.77
CA GLY A 22 -21.19 0.36 20.25
C GLY A 22 -20.56 1.42 19.34
N GLY A 23 -20.31 1.09 18.06
CA GLY A 23 -19.69 1.97 17.08
C GLY A 23 -18.30 1.49 16.65
N LEU A 24 -17.66 2.27 15.77
CA LEU A 24 -16.27 2.02 15.37
C LEU A 24 -15.33 2.36 16.53
N ALA A 25 -14.27 1.56 16.70
CA ALA A 25 -13.29 1.78 17.75
C ALA A 25 -12.68 3.20 17.64
N ALA A 26 -12.33 3.77 18.81
CA ALA A 26 -11.50 4.97 18.84
C ALA A 26 -10.15 4.67 18.15
N LYS A 27 -9.47 5.73 17.68
CA LYS A 27 -8.13 5.59 17.08
C LYS A 27 -7.24 4.74 18.00
N GLY A 28 -6.64 3.70 17.42
CA GLY A 28 -5.69 2.83 18.08
C GLY A 28 -4.46 3.60 18.51
N LYS A 29 -3.63 3.00 19.37
CA LYS A 29 -2.41 3.63 19.89
C LYS A 29 -1.19 3.38 19.00
N GLN A 30 -1.33 2.47 18.05
CA GLN A 30 -0.31 2.03 17.12
C GLN A 30 -0.05 3.18 16.15
N LYS A 31 1.16 3.72 16.20
CA LYS A 31 1.56 4.91 15.44
C LYS A 31 2.20 4.50 14.12
N VAL A 32 1.50 3.70 13.32
CA VAL A 32 2.08 3.09 12.11
C VAL A 32 1.27 3.42 10.85
N ALA A 33 1.98 3.67 9.76
CA ALA A 33 1.43 3.73 8.42
C ALA A 33 1.94 2.54 7.59
N VAL A 34 1.03 1.84 6.92
CA VAL A 34 1.33 0.75 5.99
C VAL A 34 1.15 1.24 4.56
N VAL A 35 2.14 1.03 3.70
CA VAL A 35 1.99 1.19 2.24
C VAL A 35 2.02 -0.20 1.62
N ALA A 36 0.98 -0.56 0.87
CA ALA A 36 0.86 -1.89 0.29
C ALA A 36 0.29 -1.86 -1.14
N CYS A 37 0.48 -2.94 -1.89
CA CYS A 37 -0.14 -3.09 -3.20
C CYS A 37 -1.67 -3.14 -3.12
N MET A 38 -2.38 -2.66 -4.16
CA MET A 38 -3.84 -2.75 -4.32
C MET A 38 -4.36 -4.15 -4.70
N ASP A 39 -3.48 -5.15 -4.80
CA ASP A 39 -3.84 -6.52 -5.16
C ASP A 39 -4.97 -7.07 -4.29
N SER A 40 -6.00 -7.64 -4.93
CA SER A 40 -7.23 -8.10 -4.28
C SER A 40 -7.02 -9.28 -3.34
N ARG A 41 -5.88 -9.98 -3.43
CA ARG A 41 -5.51 -11.09 -2.55
C ARG A 41 -4.83 -10.62 -1.26
N VAL A 42 -4.41 -9.36 -1.21
CA VAL A 42 -3.72 -8.79 -0.04
C VAL A 42 -4.75 -8.17 0.91
N ASP A 43 -5.09 -8.92 1.97
CA ASP A 43 -5.77 -8.40 3.15
C ASP A 43 -4.74 -7.93 4.18
N VAL A 44 -4.44 -6.62 4.16
CA VAL A 44 -3.43 -6.01 5.04
C VAL A 44 -3.80 -6.16 6.52
N PHE A 45 -5.09 -6.06 6.85
CA PHE A 45 -5.53 -6.15 8.24
C PHE A 45 -5.33 -7.57 8.76
N ALA A 46 -5.76 -8.58 7.99
CA ALA A 46 -5.55 -9.97 8.37
C ALA A 46 -4.06 -10.36 8.41
N ALA A 47 -3.26 -9.93 7.43
CA ALA A 47 -1.83 -10.28 7.34
C ALA A 47 -1.01 -9.73 8.52
N LEU A 48 -1.41 -8.58 9.09
CA LEU A 48 -0.73 -7.94 10.21
C LEU A 48 -1.45 -8.11 11.56
N GLY A 49 -2.62 -8.75 11.58
CA GLY A 49 -3.44 -8.88 12.79
C GLY A 49 -3.99 -7.55 13.31
N LEU A 50 -4.25 -6.59 12.43
CA LEU A 50 -4.72 -5.25 12.82
C LEU A 50 -6.22 -5.25 13.11
N ALA A 51 -6.61 -4.44 14.10
CA ALA A 51 -7.99 -4.03 14.33
C ALA A 51 -8.29 -2.66 13.67
N PRO A 52 -9.57 -2.36 13.37
CA PRO A 52 -9.97 -1.03 12.91
C PRO A 52 -9.45 0.08 13.83
N GLY A 53 -8.76 1.06 13.24
CA GLY A 53 -8.20 2.21 13.94
C GLY A 53 -6.71 2.09 14.31
N GLU A 54 -6.07 0.93 14.16
CA GLU A 54 -4.67 0.71 14.59
C GLU A 54 -3.61 1.16 13.56
N ALA A 55 -3.95 1.32 12.28
CA ALA A 55 -2.98 1.78 11.29
C ALA A 55 -3.64 2.63 10.21
N HIS A 56 -2.87 3.55 9.64
CA HIS A 56 -3.20 4.08 8.32
C HIS A 56 -2.74 3.08 7.25
N VAL A 57 -3.58 2.80 6.27
CA VAL A 57 -3.26 1.86 5.18
C VAL A 57 -3.42 2.59 3.85
N ILE A 58 -2.29 2.79 3.16
CA ILE A 58 -2.17 3.44 1.85
C ILE A 58 -1.96 2.35 0.81
N ARG A 59 -2.76 2.34 -0.26
CA ARG A 59 -2.67 1.32 -1.30
C ARG A 59 -2.71 1.89 -2.71
N ASN A 60 -1.84 1.39 -3.58
CA ASN A 60 -1.81 1.70 -5.01
C ASN A 60 -1.26 0.50 -5.80
N ALA A 61 -1.18 0.61 -7.14
CA ALA A 61 -0.58 -0.41 -7.98
C ALA A 61 0.90 -0.62 -7.59
N GLY A 62 1.25 -1.83 -7.14
CA GLY A 62 2.62 -2.18 -6.73
C GLY A 62 3.03 -1.74 -5.33
N GLY A 63 2.21 -0.99 -4.59
CA GLY A 63 2.61 -0.48 -3.27
C GLY A 63 3.74 0.56 -3.36
N LEU A 64 3.79 1.30 -4.46
CA LEU A 64 4.87 2.21 -4.80
C LEU A 64 4.87 3.46 -3.93
N VAL A 65 6.07 3.98 -3.68
CA VAL A 65 6.27 5.31 -3.08
C VAL A 65 6.25 6.36 -4.19
N THR A 66 5.05 6.85 -4.49
CA THR A 66 4.76 7.97 -5.40
C THR A 66 4.62 9.28 -4.63
N GLU A 67 4.46 10.39 -5.33
CA GLU A 67 4.13 11.69 -4.71
C GLU A 67 2.87 11.63 -3.84
N ASP A 68 1.85 10.85 -4.24
CA ASP A 68 0.64 10.69 -3.43
C ASP A 68 0.88 9.85 -2.18
N THR A 69 1.77 8.84 -2.26
CA THR A 69 2.22 8.08 -1.09
C THR A 69 3.00 9.00 -0.13
N ILE A 70 3.94 9.81 -0.63
CA ILE A 70 4.69 10.78 0.19
C ILE A 70 3.74 11.81 0.81
N ARG A 71 2.79 12.37 0.05
CA ARG A 71 1.76 13.28 0.56
C ARG A 71 0.97 12.65 1.70
N SER A 72 0.52 11.41 1.51
CA SER A 72 -0.27 10.66 2.50
C SER A 72 0.54 10.35 3.77
N LEU A 73 1.79 9.90 3.62
CA LEU A 73 2.71 9.67 4.74
C LEU A 73 3.03 10.96 5.49
N SER A 74 3.21 12.08 4.78
CA SER A 74 3.46 13.39 5.38
C SER A 74 2.29 13.82 6.26
N ILE A 75 1.05 13.70 5.77
CA ILE A 75 -0.16 13.95 6.58
C ILE A 75 -0.22 13.00 7.78
N SER A 76 0.03 11.72 7.54
CA SER A 76 0.02 10.67 8.56
C SER A 76 0.94 11.00 9.73
N GLN A 77 2.19 11.42 9.46
CA GLN A 77 3.15 11.74 10.50
C GLN A 77 2.93 13.14 11.10
N HIS A 78 2.87 14.19 10.28
CA HIS A 78 2.81 15.57 10.77
C HIS A 78 1.50 15.90 11.49
N LEU A 79 0.38 15.39 10.98
CA LEU A 79 -0.95 15.79 11.46
C LEU A 79 -1.65 14.71 12.28
N LEU A 80 -1.34 13.44 12.03
CA LEU A 80 -2.07 12.32 12.62
C LEU A 80 -1.20 11.46 13.56
N GLY A 81 0.09 11.79 13.70
CA GLY A 81 0.95 11.28 14.76
C GLY A 81 1.50 9.87 14.57
N THR A 82 1.53 9.34 13.34
CA THR A 82 2.29 8.09 13.07
C THR A 82 3.79 8.34 13.12
N GLU A 83 4.55 7.36 13.56
CA GLU A 83 6.00 7.42 13.76
C GLU A 83 6.73 6.31 12.98
N GLU A 84 6.05 5.23 12.62
CA GLU A 84 6.62 4.08 11.90
C GLU A 84 6.00 3.90 10.51
N ILE A 85 6.78 3.36 9.57
CA ILE A 85 6.32 3.05 8.21
C ILE A 85 6.70 1.61 7.83
N LEU A 86 5.69 0.86 7.38
CA LEU A 86 5.85 -0.51 6.91
C LEU A 86 5.45 -0.62 5.43
N LEU A 87 6.39 -1.05 4.59
CA LEU A 87 6.15 -1.27 3.15
C LEU A 87 5.88 -2.75 2.88
N ILE A 88 4.82 -3.07 2.13
CA ILE A 88 4.46 -4.45 1.75
C ILE A 88 4.29 -4.56 0.24
N HIS A 89 5.30 -5.15 -0.40
CA HIS A 89 5.16 -5.75 -1.72
C HIS A 89 4.69 -7.21 -1.58
N HIS A 90 4.45 -7.90 -2.69
CA HIS A 90 4.01 -9.30 -2.63
C HIS A 90 4.44 -10.11 -3.85
N THR A 91 4.49 -11.43 -3.69
CA THR A 91 4.76 -12.37 -4.79
C THR A 91 3.62 -12.36 -5.82
N GLY A 92 3.96 -12.59 -7.10
CA GLY A 92 2.96 -12.60 -8.19
C GLY A 92 2.28 -11.25 -8.43
N CYS A 93 3.00 -10.14 -8.18
CA CYS A 93 2.52 -8.79 -8.45
C CYS A 93 2.40 -8.51 -9.96
N GLY A 94 1.29 -7.91 -10.38
CA GLY A 94 1.09 -7.52 -11.79
C GLY A 94 2.08 -6.48 -12.30
N MET A 95 2.70 -5.69 -11.43
CA MET A 95 3.72 -4.70 -11.82
C MET A 95 5.03 -5.31 -12.34
N LEU A 96 5.19 -6.64 -12.22
CA LEU A 96 6.31 -7.41 -12.77
C LEU A 96 6.05 -7.92 -14.21
N SER A 97 4.81 -7.82 -14.70
CA SER A 97 4.39 -8.49 -15.93
C SER A 97 4.36 -7.59 -17.17
N PHE A 98 4.85 -6.35 -17.05
CA PHE A 98 4.90 -5.38 -18.14
C PHE A 98 5.99 -4.35 -17.87
N THR A 99 6.28 -3.52 -18.87
CA THR A 99 7.18 -2.36 -18.79
C THR A 99 6.39 -1.06 -18.96
N ASP A 100 6.92 0.04 -18.41
CA ASP A 100 6.29 1.35 -18.54
C ASP A 100 6.03 1.73 -20.02
N GLU A 101 6.95 1.37 -20.92
CA GLU A 101 6.82 1.65 -22.35
C GLU A 101 5.64 0.89 -22.98
N GLU A 102 5.46 -0.38 -22.64
CA GLU A 102 4.36 -1.20 -23.15
C GLU A 102 2.99 -0.60 -22.76
N LEU A 103 2.82 -0.20 -21.48
CA LEU A 103 1.57 0.41 -21.05
C LEU A 103 1.36 1.78 -21.69
N CYS A 104 2.38 2.64 -21.71
CA CYS A 104 2.27 3.98 -22.29
C CYS A 104 1.94 3.93 -23.79
N SER A 105 2.59 3.04 -24.54
CA SER A 105 2.33 2.84 -25.96
C SER A 105 0.92 2.31 -26.23
N ALA A 106 0.44 1.36 -25.43
CA ALA A 106 -0.93 0.85 -25.55
C ALA A 106 -1.97 1.95 -25.29
N LEU A 107 -1.79 2.76 -24.25
CA LEU A 107 -2.69 3.86 -23.93
C LEU A 107 -2.67 4.95 -25.01
N GLU A 108 -1.50 5.29 -25.55
CA GLU A 108 -1.37 6.25 -26.64
C GLU A 108 -2.07 5.75 -27.90
N ALA A 109 -1.94 4.47 -28.25
CA ALA A 109 -2.64 3.86 -29.37
C ALA A 109 -4.16 3.85 -29.20
N ASP A 110 -4.66 3.54 -28.00
CA ASP A 110 -6.09 3.42 -27.73
C ASP A 110 -6.80 4.78 -27.57
N THR A 111 -6.09 5.79 -27.06
CA THR A 111 -6.70 7.07 -26.66
C THR A 111 -6.21 8.28 -27.48
N GLY A 112 -5.13 8.12 -28.24
CA GLY A 112 -4.46 9.20 -28.96
C GLY A 112 -3.62 10.13 -28.07
N ALA A 113 -3.48 9.82 -26.77
CA ALA A 113 -2.73 10.63 -25.82
C ALA A 113 -1.79 9.78 -24.96
N ARG A 114 -0.52 10.18 -24.88
CA ARG A 114 0.46 9.52 -24.02
C ARG A 114 0.32 10.00 -22.56
N PRO A 115 0.33 9.09 -21.56
CA PRO A 115 0.28 9.48 -20.16
C PRO A 115 1.47 10.36 -19.74
N THR A 116 1.24 11.31 -18.83
CA THR A 116 2.29 12.16 -18.23
C THR A 116 2.83 11.61 -16.92
N TRP A 117 2.18 10.61 -16.35
CA TRP A 117 2.59 9.90 -15.15
C TRP A 117 3.34 8.62 -15.52
N ALA A 118 4.30 8.22 -14.68
CA ALA A 118 5.03 6.96 -14.85
C ALA A 118 4.21 5.80 -14.28
N PRO A 119 3.98 4.71 -15.03
CA PRO A 119 3.32 3.52 -14.51
C PRO A 119 4.05 2.88 -13.32
N GLY A 120 5.39 2.89 -13.33
CA GLY A 120 6.19 2.40 -12.20
C GLY A 120 6.33 0.89 -12.14
N ALA A 121 6.34 0.21 -13.28
CA ALA A 121 6.70 -1.19 -13.37
C ALA A 121 8.12 -1.44 -12.83
N PHE A 122 8.35 -2.65 -12.32
CA PHE A 122 9.65 -3.06 -11.78
C PHE A 122 9.89 -4.53 -12.11
N THR A 123 11.15 -4.95 -12.09
CA THR A 123 11.56 -6.32 -12.47
C THR A 123 11.97 -7.20 -11.29
N ASP A 124 12.28 -6.60 -10.15
CA ASP A 124 12.65 -7.31 -8.92
C ASP A 124 11.91 -6.72 -7.71
N LEU A 125 11.35 -7.61 -6.88
CA LEU A 125 10.56 -7.24 -5.71
C LEU A 125 11.42 -6.64 -4.61
N ALA A 126 12.56 -7.25 -4.30
CA ALA A 126 13.43 -6.81 -3.22
C ALA A 126 14.03 -5.44 -3.54
N ASP A 127 14.48 -5.24 -4.78
CA ASP A 127 15.00 -3.95 -5.23
C ASP A 127 13.92 -2.87 -5.26
N SER A 128 12.70 -3.19 -5.69
CA SER A 128 11.57 -2.25 -5.63
C SER A 128 11.24 -1.83 -4.19
N VAL A 129 11.30 -2.77 -3.23
CA VAL A 129 11.17 -2.46 -1.80
C VAL A 129 12.32 -1.56 -1.32
N ARG A 130 13.59 -1.90 -1.63
CA ARG A 130 14.76 -1.08 -1.23
C ARG A 130 14.68 0.34 -1.79
N GLN A 131 14.32 0.48 -3.06
CA GLN A 131 14.12 1.79 -3.69
C GLN A 131 13.00 2.58 -3.01
N SER A 132 11.90 1.91 -2.64
CA SER A 132 10.80 2.53 -1.91
C SER A 132 11.23 3.03 -0.51
N ILE A 133 11.99 2.21 0.23
CA ILE A 133 12.59 2.62 1.52
C ILE A 133 13.50 3.84 1.31
N ALA A 134 14.37 3.82 0.31
CA ALA A 134 15.30 4.89 0.02
C ALA A 134 14.57 6.20 -0.32
N ARG A 135 13.50 6.15 -1.12
CA ARG A 135 12.66 7.32 -1.45
C ARG A 135 12.03 7.94 -0.20
N ILE A 136 11.51 7.12 0.71
CA ILE A 136 10.95 7.60 1.98
C ILE A 136 12.04 8.27 2.82
N LYS A 137 13.17 7.60 3.01
CA LYS A 137 14.29 8.11 3.82
C LYS A 137 14.90 9.40 3.26
N ALA A 138 14.89 9.56 1.94
CA ALA A 138 15.39 10.76 1.27
C ALA A 138 14.38 11.92 1.24
N SER A 139 13.10 11.68 1.54
CA SER A 139 12.06 12.71 1.48
C SER A 139 12.17 13.68 2.67
N PRO A 140 12.38 14.98 2.44
CA PRO A 140 12.42 15.97 3.53
C PRO A 140 11.04 16.22 4.16
N PHE A 141 9.97 15.68 3.56
CA PHE A 141 8.60 15.86 4.03
C PHE A 141 8.18 14.80 5.05
N ILE A 142 8.96 13.73 5.22
CA ILE A 142 8.70 12.64 6.17
C ILE A 142 9.66 12.81 7.36
N PRO A 143 9.18 13.31 8.53
CA PRO A 143 10.04 13.69 9.64
C PRO A 143 10.60 12.51 10.45
N ARG A 144 9.94 11.34 10.42
CA ARG A 144 10.35 10.12 11.12
C ARG A 144 10.64 9.01 10.12
N THR A 145 11.92 8.72 9.91
CA THR A 145 12.39 7.72 8.93
C THR A 145 13.29 6.65 9.54
N ASP A 146 13.46 6.70 10.86
CA ASP A 146 14.22 5.77 11.69
C ASP A 146 13.60 4.37 11.72
N ALA A 147 12.27 4.28 11.67
CA ALA A 147 11.52 3.02 11.67
C ALA A 147 10.80 2.76 10.33
N VAL A 148 11.55 2.82 9.22
CA VAL A 148 11.06 2.44 7.88
C VAL A 148 11.58 1.05 7.54
N ARG A 149 10.66 0.09 7.42
CA ARG A 149 10.96 -1.32 7.11
C ARG A 149 10.14 -1.79 5.91
N GLY A 150 10.69 -2.71 5.13
CA GLY A 150 10.05 -3.20 3.92
C GLY A 150 10.03 -4.72 3.83
N PHE A 151 8.94 -5.23 3.26
CA PHE A 151 8.62 -6.64 3.27
C PHE A 151 8.04 -7.10 1.94
N VAL A 152 8.18 -8.39 1.67
CA VAL A 152 7.46 -9.11 0.62
C VAL A 152 6.53 -10.11 1.29
N LEU A 153 5.23 -9.97 1.05
CA LEU A 153 4.21 -10.95 1.41
C LEU A 153 4.18 -12.06 0.37
N ASP A 154 4.48 -13.29 0.78
CA ASP A 154 4.27 -14.46 -0.08
C ASP A 154 2.80 -14.85 -0.10
N LEU A 155 2.13 -14.64 -1.23
CA LEU A 155 0.70 -14.95 -1.40
C LEU A 155 0.40 -16.46 -1.33
N ALA A 156 1.38 -17.34 -1.53
CA ALA A 156 1.17 -18.78 -1.44
C ALA A 156 1.12 -19.27 0.01
N THR A 157 1.86 -18.63 0.91
CA THR A 157 2.05 -19.09 2.29
C THR A 157 1.50 -18.13 3.35
N GLY A 158 1.22 -16.88 2.97
CA GLY A 158 0.88 -15.80 3.89
C GLY A 158 2.07 -15.26 4.68
N ARG A 159 3.30 -15.72 4.42
CA ARG A 159 4.49 -15.29 5.15
C ARG A 159 4.92 -13.89 4.73
N LEU A 160 5.15 -13.02 5.71
CA LEU A 160 5.79 -11.72 5.51
C LEU A 160 7.31 -11.87 5.70
N ALA A 161 8.08 -11.68 4.63
CA ALA A 161 9.54 -11.74 4.66
C ALA A 161 10.14 -10.34 4.56
N GLU A 162 11.01 -9.98 5.50
CA GLU A 162 11.68 -8.68 5.47
C GLU A 162 12.73 -8.63 4.37
N VAL A 163 12.83 -7.47 3.71
CA VAL A 163 13.88 -7.19 2.73
C VAL A 163 14.98 -6.41 3.44
N ASP A 164 16.18 -6.98 3.48
CA ASP A 164 17.34 -6.30 4.05
C ASP A 164 17.58 -4.97 3.32
N ALA A 165 17.61 -3.88 4.10
CA ALA A 165 17.90 -2.54 3.61
C ALA A 165 19.36 -2.38 3.12
N ALA A 166 20.21 -3.38 3.38
CA ALA A 166 21.61 -3.39 3.00
C ALA A 166 21.86 -4.34 1.82
N ALA A 167 21.78 -3.80 0.61
CA ALA A 167 22.64 -4.23 -0.48
C ALA A 167 23.18 -2.96 -1.13
N ALA A 168 24.34 -2.52 -0.64
CA ALA A 168 25.23 -1.56 -1.29
C ALA A 168 26.57 -2.28 -1.53
#